data_AF-A0AA38ICJ8-F1
#
_entry.id   AF-A0AA38ICJ8-F1
#
_cell.length_a   1.000
_cell.length_b   1.000
_cell.length_c   1.000
_cell.angle_alpha   90.00
_cell.angle_beta   90.00
_cell.angle_gamma   90.00
#
_symmetry.space_group_name_H-M   'P 1'
#
loop_
_entity.id
_entity.type
_entity.pdbx_description
1 polymer ?
#
loop_
_entity_poly.entity_id
_entity_poly.type
_entity_poly.pdbx_seq_one_letter_code
_entity_poly.pdbx_strand_id
1 'polypeptide(L)'
;MAAVPGLLLIQNEERRQSINVQIIVDAHLEILNMNARYAESVYDSAIWMMSNVNRHLRNKYLNENIDYHLIGDEGYPLSPWLMGGYNKNNPEHRYVFVGLLVTCADLSDHTKDWSVVKNVALDLYEELLAEQNITQDISAKEMESFPLPDFQIEFLKQVCLPVFKLLGAMFVPLKELTYKLKKHILYWECSKHIFQKAIIEGIPCVEMLQSEQFDATIEATVKLLQKK
;
A
#
# COMPACT_ATOMS: atom_id res chain seq x y z
N MET A 1 13.26 -21.41 -9.48
CA MET A 1 13.03 -20.11 -10.13
C MET A 1 11.66 -19.59 -9.72
N ALA A 2 11.55 -18.82 -8.63
CA ALA A 2 10.25 -18.31 -8.19
C ALA A 2 9.82 -17.17 -9.10
N ALA A 3 8.55 -17.13 -9.50
CA ALA A 3 8.02 -16.05 -10.32
C ALA A 3 6.81 -15.38 -9.67
N VAL A 4 6.87 -14.05 -9.61
CA VAL A 4 5.88 -13.18 -8.97
C VAL A 4 4.95 -12.65 -10.06
N PRO A 5 3.67 -13.05 -10.05
CA PRO A 5 2.65 -12.28 -10.74
C PRO A 5 2.46 -10.91 -10.06
N GLY A 6 2.90 -9.85 -10.72
CA GLY A 6 2.62 -8.47 -10.34
C GLY A 6 1.73 -7.81 -11.38
N LEU A 7 0.67 -7.14 -10.95
CA LEU A 7 -0.17 -6.31 -11.83
C LEU A 7 0.49 -4.93 -11.99
N LEU A 8 0.68 -4.48 -13.22
CA LEU A 8 1.09 -3.11 -13.54
C LEU A 8 -0.03 -2.49 -14.38
N LEU A 9 -0.83 -1.62 -13.76
CA LEU A 9 -1.90 -0.88 -14.45
C LEU A 9 -1.25 0.25 -15.24
N ILE A 10 -1.26 0.16 -16.57
CA ILE A 10 -0.86 1.25 -17.46
C ILE A 10 -2.13 1.92 -17.99
N GLN A 11 -2.41 3.14 -17.54
CA GLN A 11 -3.43 4.00 -18.14
C GLN A 11 -2.86 4.67 -19.39
N ASN A 12 -3.64 4.68 -20.48
CA ASN A 12 -3.34 5.44 -21.68
C ASN A 12 -4.06 6.81 -21.58
N GLU A 13 -3.29 7.90 -21.57
CA GLU A 13 -3.84 9.26 -21.45
C GLU A 13 -4.73 9.67 -22.65
N GLU A 14 -4.63 8.99 -23.80
CA GLU A 14 -5.37 9.38 -25.02
C GLU A 14 -6.61 8.53 -25.34
N ARG A 15 -6.90 7.46 -24.57
CA ARG A 15 -8.12 6.65 -24.76
C ARG A 15 -8.66 6.19 -23.42
N ARG A 16 -9.87 6.66 -23.07
CA ARG A 16 -10.61 6.44 -21.80
C ARG A 16 -11.00 4.98 -21.49
N GLN A 17 -10.10 4.01 -21.62
CA GLN A 17 -10.32 2.62 -21.21
C GLN A 17 -9.01 2.03 -20.65
N SER A 18 -9.05 1.60 -19.39
CA SER A 18 -7.95 0.88 -18.74
C SER A 18 -7.86 -0.55 -19.29
N ILE A 19 -6.65 -1.09 -19.39
CA ILE A 19 -6.38 -2.46 -19.85
C ILE A 19 -5.73 -3.24 -18.70
N ASN A 20 -6.22 -4.45 -18.45
CA ASN A 20 -5.61 -5.35 -17.48
C ASN A 20 -4.34 -5.97 -18.08
N VAL A 21 -3.22 -5.84 -17.36
CA VAL A 21 -1.91 -6.38 -17.75
C VAL A 21 -1.44 -7.40 -16.71
N GLN A 22 -1.40 -8.67 -17.10
CA GLN A 22 -0.75 -9.72 -16.33
C GLN A 22 0.75 -9.72 -16.65
N ILE A 23 1.60 -9.56 -15.63
CA ILE A 23 3.05 -9.70 -15.76
C ILE A 23 3.52 -10.81 -14.84
N ILE A 24 4.42 -11.65 -15.33
CA ILE A 24 5.10 -12.69 -14.56
C ILE A 24 6.58 -12.40 -14.64
N VAL A 25 7.19 -12.15 -13.50
CA VAL A 25 8.63 -11.92 -13.37
C VAL A 25 9.28 -13.03 -12.59
N ASP A 26 10.57 -13.30 -12.79
CA ASP A 26 11.32 -14.20 -11.93
C ASP A 26 11.87 -13.51 -10.66
N ALA A 27 12.65 -14.23 -9.86
CA ALA A 27 13.25 -13.74 -8.62
C ALA A 27 14.32 -12.64 -8.84
N HIS A 28 14.80 -12.48 -10.09
CA HIS A 28 15.76 -11.46 -10.49
C HIS A 28 15.08 -10.25 -11.16
N LEU A 29 13.74 -10.19 -11.11
CA LEU A 29 12.90 -9.17 -11.76
C LEU A 29 12.94 -9.23 -13.29
N GLU A 30 13.37 -10.35 -13.87
CA GLU A 30 13.31 -10.55 -15.32
C GLU A 30 11.88 -10.88 -15.74
N ILE A 31 11.36 -10.18 -16.75
CA ILE A 31 10.02 -10.41 -17.27
C ILE A 31 10.00 -11.73 -18.04
N LEU A 32 9.32 -12.73 -17.48
CA LEU A 32 9.12 -14.04 -18.11
C LEU A 32 7.89 -14.04 -19.01
N ASN A 33 6.85 -13.28 -18.66
CA ASN A 33 5.64 -13.17 -19.47
C ASN A 33 4.90 -11.85 -19.22
N MET A 34 4.26 -11.33 -20.28
CA MET A 34 3.37 -10.18 -20.21
C MET A 34 2.15 -10.40 -21.10
N ASN A 35 0.95 -10.08 -20.59
CA ASN A 35 -0.30 -10.22 -21.31
C ASN A 35 -1.24 -9.04 -21.03
N ALA A 36 -1.35 -8.13 -22.01
CA ALA A 36 -2.12 -6.88 -21.94
C ALA A 36 -3.34 -6.89 -22.89
N ARG A 37 -4.05 -8.02 -22.99
CA ARG A 37 -5.09 -8.23 -24.03
C ARG A 37 -6.53 -8.09 -23.53
N TYR A 38 -6.73 -7.80 -22.25
CA TYR A 38 -8.04 -7.85 -21.63
C TYR A 38 -8.49 -6.49 -21.13
N ALA A 39 -9.75 -6.16 -21.38
CA ALA A 39 -10.38 -4.96 -20.83
C ALA A 39 -10.50 -5.07 -19.30
N GLU A 40 -10.62 -3.92 -18.64
CA GLU A 40 -10.77 -3.80 -17.17
C GLU A 40 -11.90 -4.68 -16.58
N SER A 41 -12.97 -4.91 -17.33
CA SER A 41 -14.13 -5.69 -16.89
C SER A 41 -13.90 -7.20 -16.73
N VAL A 42 -12.71 -7.69 -17.11
CA VAL A 42 -12.37 -9.12 -17.04
C VAL A 42 -11.62 -9.41 -15.75
N TYR A 43 -12.17 -10.28 -14.91
CA TYR A 43 -11.53 -10.70 -13.64
C TYR A 43 -10.17 -11.38 -13.86
N ASP A 44 -9.22 -11.13 -12.96
CA ASP A 44 -7.85 -11.65 -13.01
C ASP A 44 -7.79 -13.19 -13.04
N SER A 45 -8.69 -13.84 -12.31
CA SER A 45 -8.86 -15.31 -12.33
C SER A 45 -9.20 -15.84 -13.72
N ALA A 46 -10.06 -15.14 -14.47
CA ALA A 46 -10.42 -15.52 -15.83
C ALA A 46 -9.25 -15.31 -16.80
N ILE A 47 -8.52 -14.20 -16.66
CA ILE A 47 -7.28 -13.92 -17.41
C ILE A 47 -6.25 -15.03 -17.18
N TRP A 48 -6.02 -15.40 -15.92
CA TRP A 48 -5.13 -16.50 -15.55
C TRP A 48 -5.58 -17.85 -16.10
N MET A 49 -6.86 -18.21 -15.91
CA MET A 49 -7.40 -19.49 -16.38
C MET A 49 -7.24 -19.64 -17.90
N MET A 50 -7.40 -18.55 -18.64
CA MET A 50 -7.26 -18.50 -20.09
C MET A 50 -5.82 -18.35 -20.59
N SER A 51 -4.87 -18.05 -19.70
CA SER A 51 -3.48 -17.77 -20.08
C SER A 51 -2.75 -19.00 -20.62
N ASN A 52 -1.89 -18.77 -21.61
CA ASN A 52 -0.97 -19.81 -22.10
C ASN A 52 0.00 -20.27 -21.00
N VAL A 53 0.29 -19.40 -20.02
CA VAL A 53 1.17 -19.72 -18.88
C VAL A 53 0.51 -20.73 -17.94
N ASN A 54 -0.75 -20.52 -17.56
CA ASN A 54 -1.49 -21.50 -16.75
C ASN A 54 -1.58 -22.86 -17.47
N ARG A 55 -1.84 -22.86 -18.79
CA ARG A 55 -1.83 -24.10 -19.59
C ARG A 55 -0.45 -24.78 -19.56
N HIS A 56 0.62 -24.00 -19.74
CA HIS A 56 1.99 -24.51 -19.73
C HIS A 56 2.35 -25.12 -18.36
N LEU A 57 2.07 -24.41 -17.28
CA LEU A 57 2.36 -24.86 -15.91
C LEU A 57 1.53 -26.07 -15.51
N ARG A 58 0.25 -26.11 -15.88
CA ARG A 58 -0.60 -27.28 -15.71
C ARG A 58 -0.03 -28.49 -16.44
N ASN A 59 0.38 -28.32 -17.70
CA ASN A 59 0.94 -29.42 -18.49
C ASN A 59 2.28 -29.90 -17.92
N LYS A 60 3.15 -28.99 -17.49
CA LYS A 60 4.40 -29.37 -16.82
C LYS A 60 4.13 -30.11 -15.52
N TYR A 61 3.26 -29.60 -14.65
CA TYR A 61 2.91 -30.27 -13.40
C TYR A 61 2.38 -31.71 -13.61
N LEU A 62 1.62 -31.95 -14.68
CA LEU A 62 1.04 -33.26 -14.97
C LEU A 62 2.03 -34.25 -15.61
N ASN A 63 3.03 -33.76 -16.35
CA ASN A 63 3.91 -34.61 -17.16
C ASN A 63 5.38 -34.62 -16.69
N GLU A 64 5.76 -33.67 -15.85
CA GLU A 64 7.12 -33.41 -15.39
C GLU A 64 7.11 -33.04 -13.89
N ASN A 65 8.27 -33.11 -13.24
CA ASN A 65 8.44 -32.44 -11.95
C ASN A 65 8.72 -30.96 -12.18
N ILE A 66 7.85 -30.09 -11.67
CA ILE A 66 8.14 -28.66 -11.59
C ILE A 66 8.92 -28.35 -10.31
N ASP A 67 10.01 -27.60 -10.42
CA ASP A 67 10.82 -27.10 -9.30
C ASP A 67 10.56 -25.60 -9.03
N TYR A 68 9.47 -25.07 -9.58
CA TYR A 68 9.05 -23.68 -9.43
C TYR A 68 7.54 -23.54 -9.32
N HIS A 69 7.13 -22.48 -8.61
CA HIS A 69 5.73 -22.12 -8.39
C HIS A 69 5.54 -20.63 -8.62
N LEU A 70 4.33 -20.26 -9.05
CA LEU A 70 3.90 -18.86 -9.07
C LEU A 70 3.22 -18.48 -7.76
N ILE A 71 3.36 -17.22 -7.35
CA ILE A 71 2.70 -16.63 -6.18
C ILE A 71 1.76 -15.52 -6.64
N GLY A 72 0.46 -15.77 -6.62
CA GLY A 72 -0.57 -14.80 -7.01
C GLY A 72 -1.22 -14.09 -5.83
N ASP A 73 -1.98 -13.05 -6.13
CA ASP A 73 -2.92 -12.40 -5.20
C ASP A 73 -4.11 -13.31 -4.82
N GLU A 74 -4.94 -12.84 -3.88
CA GLU A 74 -6.13 -13.54 -3.37
C GLU A 74 -7.20 -13.80 -4.45
N GLY A 75 -7.18 -13.04 -5.55
CA GLY A 75 -8.11 -13.18 -6.67
C GLY A 75 -7.80 -14.37 -7.58
N TYR A 76 -6.61 -14.97 -7.48
CA TYR A 76 -6.26 -16.14 -8.27
C TYR A 76 -6.68 -17.47 -7.64
N PRO A 77 -7.17 -18.43 -8.44
CA PRO A 77 -7.54 -19.75 -7.94
C PRO A 77 -6.30 -20.53 -7.47
N LEU A 78 -6.40 -21.12 -6.28
CA LEU A 78 -5.38 -22.02 -5.74
C LEU A 78 -5.17 -23.21 -6.68
N SER A 79 -3.92 -23.45 -7.09
CA SER A 79 -3.53 -24.65 -7.84
C SER A 79 -2.13 -25.11 -7.45
N PRO A 80 -1.74 -26.37 -7.70
CA PRO A 80 -0.41 -26.87 -7.32
C PRO A 80 0.77 -26.06 -7.90
N TRP A 81 0.55 -25.37 -9.03
CA TRP A 81 1.53 -24.50 -9.70
C TRP A 81 1.30 -22.99 -9.44
N LEU A 82 0.26 -22.64 -8.67
CA LEU A 82 -0.05 -21.28 -8.21
C LEU A 82 -0.44 -21.33 -6.72
N MET A 83 0.56 -21.20 -5.86
CA MET A 83 0.39 -21.36 -4.42
C MET A 83 -0.04 -20.05 -3.77
N GLY A 84 -1.18 -20.07 -3.08
CA GLY A 84 -1.38 -19.25 -1.89
C GLY A 84 -0.79 -19.98 -0.69
N GLY A 85 0.31 -19.47 -0.12
CA GLY A 85 0.87 -19.99 1.13
C GLY A 85 2.40 -19.94 1.23
N TYR A 86 2.89 -19.49 2.39
CA TYR A 86 4.30 -19.48 2.76
C TYR A 86 4.81 -20.90 3.07
N ASN A 87 5.92 -21.31 2.44
CA ASN A 87 6.59 -22.59 2.72
C ASN A 87 7.93 -22.34 3.42
N LYS A 88 8.01 -22.65 4.72
CA LYS A 88 9.23 -22.48 5.53
C LYS A 88 10.46 -23.23 5.01
N ASN A 89 10.27 -24.31 4.27
CA ASN A 89 11.38 -25.12 3.74
C ASN A 89 11.91 -24.55 2.41
N ASN A 90 11.15 -23.67 1.74
CA ASN A 90 11.58 -23.03 0.50
C ASN A 90 12.47 -21.80 0.82
N PRO A 91 13.75 -21.76 0.40
CA PRO A 91 14.65 -20.64 0.66
C PRO A 91 14.15 -19.29 0.11
N GLU A 92 13.52 -19.29 -1.06
CA GLU A 92 12.99 -18.07 -1.68
C GLU A 92 11.84 -17.47 -0.88
N HIS A 93 10.92 -18.34 -0.41
CA HIS A 93 9.82 -17.89 0.45
C HIS A 93 10.37 -17.30 1.75
N ARG A 94 11.44 -17.88 2.32
CA ARG A 94 12.09 -17.32 3.52
C ARG A 94 12.70 -15.95 3.24
N TYR A 95 13.39 -15.78 2.12
CA TYR A 95 14.02 -14.51 1.75
C TYR A 95 12.99 -13.38 1.59
N VAL A 96 11.95 -13.61 0.76
CA VAL A 96 10.89 -12.61 0.54
C VAL A 96 10.11 -12.32 1.83
N PHE A 97 9.85 -13.35 2.63
CA PHE A 97 9.18 -13.16 3.92
C PHE A 97 9.99 -12.30 4.89
N VAL A 98 11.31 -12.49 4.96
CA VAL A 98 12.18 -11.62 5.76
C VAL A 98 12.16 -10.19 5.24
N GLY A 99 12.20 -10.00 3.91
CA GLY A 99 12.06 -8.68 3.30
C GLY A 99 10.76 -7.97 3.72
N LEU A 100 9.63 -8.69 3.65
CA LEU A 100 8.34 -8.18 4.14
C LEU A 100 8.42 -7.77 5.62
N LEU A 101 9.01 -8.60 6.49
CA LEU A 101 9.12 -8.29 7.92
C LEU A 101 9.99 -7.06 8.20
N VAL A 102 11.10 -6.89 7.47
CA VAL A 102 11.97 -5.71 7.60
C VAL A 102 11.20 -4.45 7.18
N THR A 103 10.49 -4.49 6.04
CA THR A 103 9.65 -3.38 5.60
C THR A 103 8.53 -3.08 6.60
N CYS A 104 7.89 -4.10 7.17
CA CYS A 104 6.88 -3.91 8.22
C CYS A 104 7.47 -3.27 9.48
N ALA A 105 8.71 -3.62 9.86
CA ALA A 105 9.38 -3.02 11.01
C ALA A 105 9.69 -1.54 10.77
N ASP A 106 10.18 -1.21 9.58
CA ASP A 106 10.49 0.16 9.14
C ASP A 106 9.22 1.04 9.13
N LEU A 107 8.11 0.51 8.62
CA LEU A 107 6.83 1.22 8.55
C LEU A 107 5.97 1.11 9.82
N SER A 108 6.47 0.48 10.89
CA SER A 108 5.65 0.09 12.04
C SER A 108 5.07 1.27 12.82
N ASP A 109 5.72 2.43 12.78
CA ASP A 109 5.25 3.64 13.46
C ASP A 109 3.87 4.10 12.98
N HIS A 110 3.55 3.88 11.70
CA HIS A 110 2.24 4.22 11.14
C HIS A 110 1.09 3.34 11.67
N THR A 111 1.42 2.26 12.39
CA THR A 111 0.44 1.36 13.03
C THR A 111 0.25 1.62 14.53
N LYS A 112 1.04 2.53 15.11
CA LYS A 112 0.96 2.92 16.52
C LYS A 112 -0.20 3.90 16.76
N ASP A 113 -0.27 4.48 17.95
CA ASP A 113 -1.32 5.43 18.27
C ASP A 113 -1.18 6.73 17.49
N TRP A 114 -2.30 7.45 17.35
CA TRP A 114 -2.41 8.65 16.52
C TRP A 114 -1.36 9.73 16.85
N SER A 115 -1.00 9.89 18.12
CA SER A 115 0.05 10.82 18.54
C SER A 115 1.40 10.49 17.90
N VAL A 116 1.77 9.21 17.84
CA VAL A 116 3.01 8.76 17.20
C VAL A 116 2.96 9.00 15.70
N VAL A 117 1.81 8.72 15.07
CA VAL A 117 1.62 8.93 13.62
C VAL A 117 1.79 10.40 13.24
N LYS A 118 1.24 11.32 14.04
CA LYS A 118 1.44 12.76 13.83
C LYS A 118 2.89 13.18 13.96
N ASN A 119 3.60 12.66 14.97
CA ASN A 119 4.99 13.00 15.19
C ASN A 119 5.86 12.52 14.03
N VAL A 120 5.69 11.27 13.57
CA VAL A 120 6.42 10.77 12.40
C VAL A 120 6.09 11.56 11.14
N ALA A 121 4.83 11.96 10.95
CA ALA A 121 4.46 12.81 9.83
C ALA A 121 5.11 14.20 9.90
N LEU A 122 5.27 14.75 11.10
CA LEU A 122 5.94 16.03 11.33
C LEU A 122 7.45 15.92 11.09
N ASP A 123 8.10 14.91 11.66
CA ASP A 123 9.54 14.66 11.48
C ASP A 123 9.89 14.52 9.99
N LEU A 124 9.12 13.72 9.23
CA LEU A 124 9.26 13.59 7.78
C LEU A 124 9.06 14.91 7.05
N TYR A 125 8.12 15.73 7.51
CA TYR A 125 7.81 16.99 6.86
C TYR A 125 8.93 18.02 7.09
N GLU A 126 9.46 18.07 8.31
CA GLU A 126 10.62 18.89 8.66
C GLU A 126 11.86 18.46 7.87
N GLU A 127 12.11 17.16 7.70
CA GLU A 127 13.21 16.65 6.88
C GLU A 127 13.08 17.10 5.41
N LEU A 128 11.90 16.95 4.80
CA LEU A 128 11.65 17.36 3.41
C LEU A 128 11.82 18.87 3.19
N LEU A 129 11.46 19.68 4.18
CA LEU A 129 11.62 21.13 4.11
C LEU A 129 13.08 21.55 4.35
N ALA A 130 13.80 20.85 5.23
CA ALA A 130 15.22 21.06 5.45
C ALA A 130 16.04 20.82 4.17
N GLU A 131 15.68 19.80 3.37
CA GLU A 131 16.28 19.57 2.04
C GLU A 131 16.08 20.74 1.06
N GLN A 132 15.01 21.52 1.26
CA GLN A 132 14.73 22.74 0.49
C GLN A 132 15.36 24.00 1.10
N ASN A 133 16.24 23.85 2.10
CA ASN A 133 16.83 24.92 2.91
C ASN A 133 15.81 25.77 3.70
N ILE A 134 14.65 25.19 4.02
CA ILE A 134 13.64 25.81 4.90
C ILE A 134 13.86 25.24 6.29
N THR A 135 14.32 26.08 7.23
CA THR A 135 14.72 25.68 8.59
C THR A 135 13.98 26.44 9.68
N GLN A 136 12.87 27.11 9.31
CA GLN A 136 12.01 27.88 10.21
C GLN A 136 10.69 27.13 10.44
N ASP A 137 9.89 27.60 11.40
CA ASP A 137 8.53 27.08 11.62
C ASP A 137 7.75 26.98 10.30
N ILE A 138 7.09 25.83 10.09
CA ILE A 138 6.31 25.55 8.89
C ILE A 138 5.14 26.55 8.84
N SER A 139 5.27 27.56 7.98
CA SER A 139 4.29 28.64 7.88
C SER A 139 3.12 28.24 6.99
N ALA A 140 2.09 29.09 6.96
CA ALA A 140 0.93 28.91 6.09
C ALA A 140 1.32 28.70 4.61
N LYS A 141 2.39 29.37 4.15
CA LYS A 141 2.86 29.26 2.76
C LYS A 141 3.40 27.86 2.46
N GLU A 142 4.21 27.28 3.35
CA GLU A 142 4.73 25.92 3.17
C GLU A 142 3.61 24.89 3.26
N MET A 143 2.67 25.05 4.20
CA MET A 143 1.48 24.20 4.32
C MET A 143 0.59 24.22 3.08
N GLU A 144 0.46 25.37 2.39
CA GLU A 144 -0.23 25.45 1.10
C GLU A 144 0.55 24.74 -0.01
N SER A 145 1.87 24.90 -0.03
CA SER A 145 2.73 24.31 -1.07
C SER A 145 2.85 22.79 -0.95
N PHE A 146 2.77 22.26 0.26
CA PHE A 146 2.87 20.82 0.53
C PHE A 146 1.72 20.41 1.49
N PRO A 147 0.58 19.96 0.94
CA PRO A 147 -0.57 19.56 1.75
C PRO A 147 -0.29 18.24 2.47
N LEU A 148 0.27 18.33 3.68
CA LEU A 148 0.64 17.18 4.51
C LEU A 148 -0.47 16.11 4.64
N PRO A 149 -1.77 16.46 4.86
CA PRO A 149 -2.82 15.45 4.93
C PRO A 149 -2.94 14.60 3.67
N ASP A 150 -2.89 15.21 2.49
CA ASP A 150 -3.01 14.49 1.21
C ASP A 150 -1.82 13.56 0.99
N PHE A 151 -0.61 14.06 1.27
CA PHE A 151 0.61 13.25 1.22
C PHE A 151 0.53 12.04 2.16
N GLN A 152 0.14 12.25 3.42
CA GLN A 152 0.02 11.16 4.40
C GLN A 152 -1.06 10.14 4.00
N ILE A 153 -2.19 10.60 3.46
CA ILE A 153 -3.25 9.71 2.95
C ILE A 153 -2.71 8.84 1.82
N GLU A 154 -1.99 9.45 0.87
CA GLU A 154 -1.42 8.75 -0.27
C GLU A 154 -0.38 7.72 0.17
N PHE A 155 0.57 8.13 1.01
CA PHE A 155 1.59 7.25 1.57
C PHE A 155 0.98 6.07 2.33
N LEU A 156 0.00 6.32 3.20
CA LEU A 156 -0.69 5.26 3.94
C LEU A 156 -1.45 4.31 3.01
N LYS A 157 -2.14 4.82 1.97
CA LYS A 157 -2.93 4.00 1.03
C LYS A 157 -2.05 3.19 0.08
N GLN A 158 -0.98 3.78 -0.44
CA GLN A 158 -0.16 3.20 -1.51
C GLN A 158 1.04 2.41 -0.98
N VAL A 159 1.60 2.76 0.18
CA VAL A 159 2.81 2.13 0.72
C VAL A 159 2.47 1.26 1.94
N CYS A 160 1.91 1.85 2.99
CA CYS A 160 1.70 1.12 4.25
C CYS A 160 0.61 0.04 4.12
N LEU A 161 -0.55 0.39 3.59
CA LEU A 161 -1.72 -0.49 3.60
C LEU A 161 -1.49 -1.80 2.82
N PRO A 162 -0.87 -1.83 1.63
CA PRO A 162 -0.58 -3.08 0.91
C PRO A 162 0.35 -4.01 1.70
N VAL A 163 1.42 -3.47 2.29
CA VAL A 163 2.40 -4.21 3.09
C VAL A 163 1.72 -4.89 4.30
N PHE A 164 0.95 -4.13 5.08
CA PHE A 164 0.27 -4.67 6.26
C PHE A 164 -0.96 -5.53 5.92
N LYS A 165 -1.59 -5.35 4.74
CA LYS A 165 -2.60 -6.29 4.24
C LYS A 165 -1.98 -7.66 3.94
N LEU A 166 -0.81 -7.69 3.30
CA LEU A 166 -0.09 -8.93 3.03
C LEU A 166 0.28 -9.64 4.35
N LEU A 167 0.81 -8.89 5.32
CA LEU A 167 1.11 -9.42 6.65
C LEU A 167 -0.14 -9.96 7.36
N GLY A 168 -1.26 -9.24 7.32
CA GLY A 168 -2.53 -9.65 7.93
C GLY A 168 -3.22 -10.83 7.23
N ALA A 169 -2.94 -11.04 5.93
CA ALA A 169 -3.37 -12.24 5.21
C ALA A 169 -2.59 -13.48 5.67
N MET A 170 -1.30 -13.33 6.00
CA MET A 170 -0.46 -14.42 6.52
C MET A 170 -0.70 -14.69 8.01
N PHE A 171 -0.95 -13.66 8.80
CA PHE A 171 -1.18 -13.75 10.24
C PHE A 171 -2.48 -13.03 10.60
N VAL A 172 -3.56 -13.79 10.74
CA VAL A 172 -4.91 -13.27 11.02
C VAL A 172 -4.97 -12.26 12.18
N PRO A 173 -4.26 -12.45 13.33
CA PRO A 173 -4.26 -11.47 14.41
C PRO A 173 -3.73 -10.09 13.99
N LEU A 174 -2.83 -10.03 13.00
CA LEU A 174 -2.23 -8.78 12.52
C LEU A 174 -3.13 -7.98 11.57
N LYS A 175 -4.33 -8.50 11.23
CA LYS A 175 -5.35 -7.71 10.50
C LYS A 175 -5.76 -6.44 11.24
N GLU A 176 -5.62 -6.41 12.57
CA GLU A 176 -5.85 -5.21 13.39
C GLU A 176 -5.03 -4.01 12.90
N LEU A 177 -3.78 -4.25 12.49
CA LEU A 177 -2.89 -3.19 12.00
C LEU A 177 -3.44 -2.53 10.73
N THR A 178 -4.09 -3.30 9.86
CA THR A 178 -4.76 -2.77 8.67
C THR A 178 -5.97 -1.91 9.04
N TYR A 179 -6.73 -2.26 10.09
CA TYR A 179 -7.83 -1.43 10.58
C TYR A 179 -7.31 -0.13 11.20
N LYS A 180 -6.19 -0.17 11.93
CA LYS A 180 -5.53 1.03 12.46
C LYS A 180 -5.09 1.97 11.33
N LEU A 181 -4.43 1.46 10.29
CA LEU A 181 -4.04 2.27 9.13
C LEU A 181 -5.24 2.92 8.43
N LYS A 182 -6.34 2.17 8.24
CA LYS A 182 -7.59 2.73 7.70
C LYS A 182 -8.18 3.82 8.59
N LYS A 183 -8.09 3.67 9.91
CA LYS A 183 -8.50 4.70 10.88
C LYS A 183 -7.62 5.95 10.76
N HIS A 184 -6.30 5.81 10.63
CA HIS A 184 -5.39 6.94 10.43
C HIS A 184 -5.63 7.66 9.11
N ILE A 185 -5.90 6.92 8.03
CA ILE A 185 -6.34 7.50 6.75
C ILE A 185 -7.58 8.38 6.97
N LEU A 186 -8.59 7.86 7.67
CA LEU A 186 -9.80 8.63 7.97
C LEU A 186 -9.50 9.88 8.83
N TYR A 187 -8.58 9.79 9.79
CA TYR A 187 -8.17 10.91 10.62
C TYR A 187 -7.50 12.01 9.79
N TRP A 188 -6.60 11.64 8.88
CA TRP A 188 -5.98 12.59 7.95
C TRP A 188 -7.01 13.21 7.00
N GLU A 189 -7.96 12.44 6.45
CA GLU A 189 -9.05 12.98 5.62
C GLU A 189 -9.89 14.00 6.41
N CYS A 190 -10.21 13.68 7.67
CA CYS A 190 -10.93 14.59 8.55
C CYS A 190 -10.10 15.82 8.94
N SER A 191 -8.77 15.75 8.94
CA SER A 191 -7.91 16.88 9.31
C SER A 191 -7.84 17.98 8.26
N LYS A 192 -8.17 17.70 6.98
CA LYS A 192 -7.99 18.63 5.85
C LYS A 192 -8.59 20.02 6.08
N HIS A 193 -9.81 20.07 6.61
CA HIS A 193 -10.49 21.35 6.88
C HIS A 193 -9.83 22.14 8.02
N ILE A 194 -9.19 21.44 8.97
CA ILE A 194 -8.45 22.08 10.07
C ILE A 194 -7.17 22.71 9.53
N PHE A 195 -6.46 22.02 8.62
CA PHE A 195 -5.31 22.58 7.90
C PHE A 195 -5.68 23.83 7.09
N GLN A 196 -6.80 23.80 6.35
CA GLN A 196 -7.30 24.96 5.61
C GLN A 196 -7.57 26.15 6.54
N LYS A 197 -8.18 25.90 7.70
CA LYS A 197 -8.45 26.95 8.69
C LYS A 197 -7.15 27.50 9.29
N ALA A 198 -6.20 26.63 9.63
CA ALA A 198 -4.90 27.02 10.17
C ALA A 198 -4.11 27.91 9.20
N ILE A 199 -4.14 27.60 7.90
CA ILE A 199 -3.53 28.42 6.84
C ILE A 199 -4.13 29.83 6.83
N ILE A 200 -5.46 29.97 6.90
CA ILE A 200 -6.16 31.26 6.90
C ILE A 200 -5.83 32.06 8.17
N GLU A 201 -5.78 31.39 9.31
CA GLU A 201 -5.53 32.01 10.63
C GLU A 201 -4.03 32.23 10.91
N GLY A 202 -3.14 31.73 10.05
CA GLY A 202 -1.69 31.83 10.20
C GLY A 202 -1.12 31.00 11.36
N ILE A 203 -1.79 29.90 11.72
CA ILE A 203 -1.36 29.00 12.80
C ILE A 203 -0.26 28.08 12.28
N PRO A 204 0.93 28.02 12.93
CA PRO A 204 2.01 27.11 12.55
C PRO A 204 1.59 25.63 12.57
N CYS A 205 2.15 24.82 11.66
CA CYS A 205 1.79 23.40 11.55
C CYS A 205 2.06 22.60 12.84
N VAL A 206 3.22 22.84 13.45
CA VAL A 206 3.66 22.18 14.70
C VAL A 206 2.67 22.45 15.83
N GLU A 207 2.31 23.73 16.03
CA GLU A 207 1.35 24.15 17.06
C GLU A 207 -0.02 23.50 16.84
N MET A 208 -0.51 23.51 15.60
CA MET A 208 -1.80 22.88 15.26
C MET A 208 -1.78 21.38 15.55
N LEU A 209 -0.79 20.64 15.04
CA LEU A 209 -0.71 19.18 15.17
C LEU A 209 -0.53 18.71 16.62
N GLN A 210 0.14 19.51 17.46
CA GLN A 210 0.36 19.19 18.87
C GLN A 210 -0.81 19.62 19.77
N SER A 211 -1.78 20.37 19.25
CA SER A 211 -2.92 20.84 20.05
C SER A 211 -3.93 19.72 20.39
N GLU A 212 -4.42 19.72 21.63
CA GLU A 212 -5.51 18.82 22.06
C GLU A 212 -6.81 19.09 21.28
N GLN A 213 -7.03 20.34 20.88
CA GLN A 213 -8.21 20.75 20.12
C GLN A 213 -8.24 20.12 18.73
N PHE A 214 -7.09 19.95 18.08
CA PHE A 214 -6.97 19.24 16.81
C PHE A 214 -7.47 17.79 16.95
N ASP A 215 -6.97 17.07 17.95
CA ASP A 215 -7.36 15.68 18.19
C ASP A 215 -8.84 15.54 18.56
N ALA A 216 -9.34 16.41 19.45
CA ALA A 216 -10.74 16.42 19.84
C ALA A 216 -11.68 16.67 18.63
N THR A 217 -11.28 17.58 17.72
CA THR A 217 -12.06 17.93 16.52
C THR A 217 -12.11 16.77 15.53
N ILE A 218 -10.97 16.09 15.31
CA ILE A 218 -10.91 14.90 14.46
C ILE A 218 -11.78 13.78 15.04
N GLU A 219 -11.63 13.49 16.34
CA GLU A 219 -12.44 12.46 16.99
C GLU A 219 -13.94 12.72 16.88
N ALA A 220 -14.37 13.95 17.11
CA ALA A 220 -15.77 14.35 16.98
C ALA A 220 -16.28 14.14 15.55
N THR A 221 -15.49 14.57 14.56
CA THR A 221 -15.82 14.41 13.13
C THR A 221 -15.95 12.93 12.75
N VAL A 222 -15.02 12.09 13.18
CA VAL A 222 -15.05 10.65 12.91
C VAL A 222 -16.25 9.97 13.56
N LYS A 223 -16.56 10.31 14.82
CA LYS A 223 -17.74 9.78 15.53
C LYS A 223 -19.05 10.15 14.83
N LEU A 224 -19.12 11.32 14.18
CA LEU A 224 -20.29 11.73 13.40
C LEU A 224 -20.42 10.94 12.09
N LEU A 225 -19.30 10.67 11.41
CA LEU A 225 -19.30 9.90 10.16
C LEU A 225 -19.66 8.42 10.37
N GLN A 226 -19.28 7.83 11.51
CA GLN A 226 -19.58 6.43 11.84
C GLN A 226 -21.02 6.19 12.33
N LYS A 227 -21.79 7.26 12.61
CA LYS A 227 -23.20 7.18 13.00
C LYS A 227 -24.17 7.26 11.81
N LYS A 228 -23.67 7.50 10.61
CA LYS A 228 -24.43 7.50 9.35
C LYS A 228 -24.27 6.17 8.63
#